data_AF-A0A6G0YE42-F1
#
_entry.id   AF-A0A6G0YE42-F1
#
_cell.length_a   1.000
_cell.length_b   1.000
_cell.length_c   1.000
_cell.angle_alpha   90.00
_cell.angle_beta   90.00
_cell.angle_gamma   90.00
#
_symmetry.space_group_name_H-M   'P 1'
#
loop_
_entity.id
_entity.type
_entity.pdbx_description
1 polymer ?
#
loop_
_entity_poly.entity_id
_entity_poly.type
_entity_poly.pdbx_seq_one_letter_code
_entity_poly.pdbx_strand_id
1 'polypeptide(L)'
;MRPEIKATLYLPQEASGEYMYGSTKRGACGVRLLAEDSIAAVDSAFKLIISPDQRVAADAANHVEEVIRRRLQKDPSVLEVASYLSGEDKGVFRATRGTGVSAPSITHEGTVLGSKHRRAVMRTIRNTLRLNRSDALIAKPDQGRAVECVAAHPASSHFLANSDFTRFADWRFVHRARLNLVPLNGSSSWRAGDRRCRRCGYNTESLSHVVDHCMRYTALYMARHNAIVARIRKAASTKFEVLSDNQVLGNQGLRPDLVLKKGPNIYIVDVTVPFDNRLESFKVAANGKKNKYEQLRAEVADQHGCTATVVPFVVGALGSWDHGNDPFMRVLCSRSYAVLMRKLCVSDTVGFSRDIYIEHITGTRQRVL
;
A
#
# COMPACT_ATOMS: atom_id res chain seq x y z
N MET A 1 16.81 -5.11 -19.39
CA MET A 1 16.15 -4.13 -18.48
C MET A 1 15.40 -4.75 -17.30
N ARG A 2 14.49 -5.73 -17.48
CA ARG A 2 13.76 -6.34 -16.35
C ARG A 2 14.69 -7.04 -15.32
N PRO A 3 15.67 -7.87 -15.72
CA PRO A 3 16.62 -8.47 -14.78
C PRO A 3 17.39 -7.44 -13.93
N GLU A 4 17.74 -6.31 -14.52
CA GLU A 4 18.52 -5.23 -13.92
C GLU A 4 17.69 -4.47 -12.88
N ILE A 5 16.41 -4.21 -13.17
CA ILE A 5 15.46 -3.65 -12.19
C ILE A 5 15.34 -4.58 -10.98
N LYS A 6 15.21 -5.89 -11.22
CA LYS A 6 15.15 -6.88 -10.13
C LYS A 6 16.41 -6.91 -9.29
N ALA A 7 17.60 -6.87 -9.92
CA ALA A 7 18.87 -6.80 -9.23
C ALA A 7 18.99 -5.56 -8.34
N THR A 8 18.59 -4.38 -8.85
CA THR A 8 18.56 -3.12 -8.09
C THR A 8 17.66 -3.21 -6.85
N LEU A 9 16.44 -3.75 -7.02
CA LEU A 9 15.46 -3.93 -5.95
C LEU A 9 15.73 -5.16 -5.06
N TYR A 10 16.80 -5.91 -5.32
CA TYR A 10 17.14 -7.15 -4.63
C TYR A 10 16.03 -8.22 -4.65
N LEU A 11 15.29 -8.27 -5.76
CA LEU A 11 14.19 -9.18 -6.01
C LEU A 11 14.67 -10.43 -6.77
N PRO A 12 14.19 -11.63 -6.41
CA PRO A 12 14.54 -12.84 -7.14
C PRO A 12 13.70 -13.00 -8.43
N GLN A 13 14.02 -14.00 -9.25
CA GLN A 13 13.42 -14.18 -10.57
C GLN A 13 11.92 -14.47 -10.52
N GLU A 14 11.45 -15.10 -9.45
CA GLU A 14 10.05 -15.41 -9.15
C GLU A 14 9.21 -14.20 -8.71
N ALA A 15 9.85 -13.05 -8.42
CA ALA A 15 9.11 -11.83 -8.05
C ALA A 15 8.17 -11.38 -9.17
N SER A 16 6.92 -11.10 -8.82
CA SER A 16 5.89 -10.66 -9.75
C SER A 16 6.32 -9.41 -10.52
N GLY A 17 6.13 -9.42 -11.84
CA GLY A 17 6.31 -8.24 -12.69
C GLY A 17 5.43 -7.06 -12.26
N GLU A 18 4.22 -7.37 -11.78
CA GLU A 18 3.26 -6.39 -11.32
C GLU A 18 3.76 -5.53 -10.15
N TYR A 19 4.66 -6.06 -9.33
CA TYR A 19 5.27 -5.29 -8.26
C TYR A 19 6.20 -4.19 -8.77
N MET A 20 6.89 -4.44 -9.89
CA MET A 20 7.78 -3.45 -10.51
C MET A 20 6.97 -2.37 -11.24
N TYR A 21 5.97 -2.79 -12.02
CA TYR A 21 5.27 -1.93 -12.98
C TYR A 21 3.94 -1.35 -12.46
N GLY A 22 3.47 -1.80 -11.30
CA GLY A 22 2.24 -1.31 -10.66
C GLY A 22 2.37 0.11 -10.08
N SER A 23 1.27 0.61 -9.53
CA SER A 23 1.19 1.96 -8.98
C SER A 23 1.90 2.12 -7.62
N THR A 24 2.69 3.17 -7.47
CA THR A 24 3.29 3.57 -6.16
C THR A 24 2.24 3.92 -5.12
N LYS A 25 1.03 4.31 -5.54
CA LYS A 25 -0.11 4.55 -4.64
C LYS A 25 -0.61 3.28 -3.95
N ARG A 26 -0.32 2.11 -4.54
CA ARG A 26 -0.69 0.79 -4.01
C ARG A 26 0.53 -0.03 -3.57
N GLY A 27 1.65 0.65 -3.26
CA GLY A 27 2.84 0.00 -2.71
C GLY A 27 3.76 -0.72 -3.71
N ALA A 28 3.49 -0.62 -5.02
CA ALA A 28 4.38 -1.12 -6.08
C ALA A 28 5.45 -0.07 -6.46
N CYS A 29 6.45 -0.46 -7.26
CA CYS A 29 7.63 0.37 -7.52
C CYS A 29 7.40 1.49 -8.56
N GLY A 30 6.35 1.42 -9.39
CA GLY A 30 6.05 2.47 -10.36
C GLY A 30 7.00 2.57 -11.55
N VAL A 31 7.83 1.55 -11.78
CA VAL A 31 8.77 1.54 -12.91
C VAL A 31 7.98 1.55 -14.21
N ARG A 32 8.40 2.38 -15.17
CA ARG A 32 7.73 2.48 -16.47
C ARG A 32 8.04 1.25 -17.31
N LEU A 33 7.02 0.70 -17.94
CA LEU A 33 7.18 -0.38 -18.91
C LEU A 33 7.31 0.24 -20.30
N LEU A 34 8.47 0.05 -20.96
CA LEU A 34 8.75 0.66 -22.27
C LEU A 34 7.78 0.21 -23.38
N ALA A 35 7.22 -0.99 -23.28
CA ALA A 35 6.21 -1.47 -24.23
C ALA A 35 4.92 -0.58 -24.28
N GLU A 36 4.75 0.35 -23.34
CA GLU A 36 3.67 1.34 -23.34
C GLU A 36 3.95 2.59 -24.21
N ASP A 37 4.99 2.58 -25.05
CA ASP A 37 5.31 3.67 -25.99
C ASP A 37 4.19 3.92 -27.02
N SER A 38 3.34 2.92 -27.30
CA SER A 38 2.12 3.10 -28.10
C SER A 38 1.12 4.10 -27.49
N ILE A 39 1.14 4.31 -26.17
CA ILE A 39 0.32 5.34 -25.50
C ILE A 39 0.75 6.74 -25.95
N ALA A 40 2.04 6.94 -26.28
CA ALA A 40 2.51 8.21 -26.82
C ALA A 40 1.97 8.46 -28.23
N ALA A 41 1.85 7.41 -29.05
CA ALA A 41 1.23 7.51 -30.35
C ALA A 41 -0.26 7.87 -30.24
N VAL A 42 -1.01 7.20 -29.35
CA VAL A 42 -2.43 7.51 -29.08
C VAL A 42 -2.61 8.95 -28.57
N ASP A 43 -1.80 9.38 -27.61
CA ASP A 43 -1.84 10.75 -27.07
C ASP A 43 -1.51 11.81 -28.13
N SER A 44 -0.53 11.54 -29.00
CA SER A 44 -0.13 12.45 -30.08
C SER A 44 -1.20 12.53 -31.16
N ALA A 45 -1.73 11.38 -31.61
CA ALA A 45 -2.82 11.31 -32.57
C ALA A 45 -4.06 12.06 -32.05
N PHE A 46 -4.44 11.86 -30.79
CA PHE A 46 -5.53 12.61 -30.17
C PHE A 46 -5.27 14.11 -30.24
N LYS A 47 -4.10 14.58 -29.77
CA LYS A 47 -3.75 16.01 -29.76
C LYS A 47 -3.77 16.67 -31.14
N LEU A 48 -3.44 15.93 -32.20
CA LEU A 48 -3.50 16.43 -33.58
C LEU A 48 -4.96 16.63 -34.03
N ILE A 49 -5.83 15.67 -33.75
CA ILE A 49 -7.26 15.71 -34.16
C ILE A 49 -8.02 16.86 -33.48
N ILE A 50 -7.68 17.17 -32.22
CA ILE A 50 -8.31 18.27 -31.45
C ILE A 50 -7.40 19.51 -31.37
N SER A 51 -6.55 19.71 -32.37
CA SER A 51 -5.67 20.88 -32.44
C SER A 51 -6.47 22.19 -32.53
N PRO A 52 -6.01 23.29 -31.89
CA PRO A 52 -6.58 24.63 -32.12
C PRO A 52 -6.33 25.15 -33.54
N ASP A 53 -5.29 24.63 -34.21
CA ASP A 53 -5.02 24.95 -35.61
C ASP A 53 -5.98 24.14 -36.50
N GLN A 54 -6.84 24.86 -37.22
CA GLN A 54 -7.90 24.28 -38.02
C GLN A 54 -7.40 23.45 -39.20
N ARG A 55 -6.24 23.80 -39.79
CA ARG A 55 -5.64 23.03 -40.88
C ARG A 55 -5.07 21.73 -40.36
N VAL A 56 -4.30 21.79 -39.27
CA VAL A 56 -3.73 20.59 -38.63
C VAL A 56 -4.83 19.65 -38.14
N ALA A 57 -5.89 20.17 -37.53
CA ALA A 57 -7.02 19.36 -37.08
C ALA A 57 -7.75 18.70 -38.26
N ALA A 58 -7.99 19.44 -39.35
CA ALA A 58 -8.64 18.90 -40.55
C ALA A 58 -7.80 17.81 -41.23
N ASP A 59 -6.50 18.05 -41.42
CA ASP A 59 -5.60 17.07 -42.04
C ASP A 59 -5.45 15.81 -41.18
N ALA A 60 -5.37 15.97 -39.85
CA ALA A 60 -5.32 14.84 -38.92
C ALA A 60 -6.63 14.04 -38.89
N ALA A 61 -7.79 14.73 -38.90
CA ALA A 61 -9.10 14.08 -38.96
C ALA A 61 -9.25 13.31 -40.28
N ASN A 62 -8.94 13.93 -41.42
CA ASN A 62 -8.97 13.29 -42.74
C ASN A 62 -8.09 12.04 -42.80
N HIS A 63 -6.88 12.10 -42.23
CA HIS A 63 -5.98 10.95 -42.18
C HIS A 63 -6.60 9.80 -41.37
N VAL A 64 -7.12 10.08 -40.17
CA VAL A 64 -7.74 9.04 -39.33
C VAL A 64 -9.00 8.47 -39.98
N GLU A 65 -9.84 9.31 -40.57
CA GLU A 65 -11.01 8.88 -41.33
C GLU A 65 -10.63 8.01 -42.52
N GLU A 66 -9.55 8.32 -43.25
CA GLU A 66 -9.07 7.50 -44.37
C GLU A 66 -8.56 6.13 -43.93
N VAL A 67 -7.84 6.05 -42.81
CA VAL A 67 -7.40 4.77 -42.23
C VAL A 67 -8.60 3.91 -41.84
N ILE A 68 -9.62 4.51 -41.24
CA ILE A 68 -10.84 3.80 -40.82
C ILE A 68 -11.71 3.44 -42.04
N ARG A 69 -11.80 4.32 -43.04
CA ARG A 69 -12.51 4.09 -44.31
C ARG A 69 -11.95 2.88 -45.03
N ARG A 70 -10.63 2.72 -45.09
CA ARG A 70 -9.97 1.53 -45.63
C ARG A 70 -10.30 0.25 -44.85
N ARG A 71 -10.46 0.37 -43.53
CA ARG A 71 -10.73 -0.78 -42.65
C ARG A 71 -12.20 -1.19 -42.61
N LEU A 72 -13.13 -0.23 -42.70
CA LEU A 72 -14.58 -0.46 -42.66
C LEU A 72 -15.23 -0.50 -44.05
N GLN A 73 -14.49 -0.13 -45.10
CA GLN A 73 -14.98 0.01 -46.48
C GLN A 73 -16.21 0.94 -46.62
N LYS A 74 -16.28 1.97 -45.78
CA LYS A 74 -17.34 3.01 -45.81
C LYS A 74 -16.83 4.29 -45.16
N ASP A 75 -17.53 5.40 -45.38
CA ASP A 75 -17.25 6.63 -44.64
C ASP A 75 -17.55 6.46 -43.15
N PRO A 76 -16.58 6.72 -42.26
CA PRO A 76 -16.74 6.54 -40.83
C PRO A 76 -17.49 7.70 -40.17
N SER A 77 -18.37 7.38 -39.22
CA SER A 77 -18.97 8.36 -38.32
C SER A 77 -18.00 8.80 -37.22
N VAL A 78 -18.26 9.97 -36.61
CA VAL A 78 -17.44 10.50 -35.51
C VAL A 78 -17.34 9.53 -34.32
N LEU A 79 -18.37 8.73 -34.07
CA LEU A 79 -18.37 7.70 -33.02
C LEU A 79 -17.47 6.51 -33.37
N GLU A 80 -17.40 6.11 -34.64
CA GLU A 80 -16.48 5.05 -35.10
C GLU A 80 -15.02 5.52 -35.03
N VAL A 81 -14.77 6.80 -35.33
CA VAL A 81 -13.47 7.45 -35.11
C VAL A 81 -13.11 7.42 -33.63
N ALA A 82 -14.03 7.82 -32.74
CA ALA A 82 -13.81 7.79 -31.30
C ALA A 82 -13.55 6.37 -30.76
N SER A 83 -14.29 5.36 -31.26
CA SER A 83 -14.13 3.95 -30.88
C SER A 83 -12.78 3.39 -31.32
N TYR A 84 -12.38 3.67 -32.56
CA TYR A 84 -11.07 3.29 -33.10
C TYR A 84 -9.91 3.90 -32.30
N LEU A 85 -9.98 5.20 -31.98
CA LEU A 85 -8.96 5.90 -31.18
C LEU A 85 -8.92 5.43 -29.72
N SER A 86 -10.02 4.85 -29.23
CA SER A 86 -10.10 4.25 -27.89
C SER A 86 -9.51 2.83 -27.83
N GLY A 87 -9.12 2.26 -28.98
CA GLY A 87 -8.59 0.90 -29.07
C GLY A 87 -9.68 -0.18 -28.93
N GLU A 88 -10.92 0.13 -29.28
CA GLU A 88 -12.02 -0.82 -29.23
C GLU A 88 -11.95 -1.80 -30.43
N ASP A 89 -11.68 -3.07 -30.13
CA ASP A 89 -11.57 -4.15 -31.12
C ASP A 89 -12.87 -4.98 -31.27
N LYS A 90 -14.01 -4.56 -30.68
CA LYS A 90 -15.31 -5.28 -30.70
C LYS A 90 -16.50 -4.31 -30.79
N GLY A 91 -17.62 -4.67 -31.46
CA GLY A 91 -18.71 -3.69 -31.74
C GLY A 91 -18.29 -2.69 -32.85
N VAL A 92 -19.15 -1.81 -33.43
CA VAL A 92 -19.21 -1.14 -34.80
C VAL A 92 -18.19 -1.47 -35.93
N PHE A 93 -16.97 -1.84 -35.58
CA PHE A 93 -16.36 -3.12 -36.02
C PHE A 93 -17.23 -4.40 -35.69
N ARG A 94 -18.48 -4.22 -35.17
CA ARG A 94 -19.75 -4.97 -35.37
C ARG A 94 -21.12 -4.25 -35.09
N ALA A 95 -21.42 -3.48 -34.02
CA ALA A 95 -22.49 -2.41 -33.95
C ALA A 95 -22.80 -1.86 -32.54
N THR A 96 -23.15 -0.56 -32.40
CA THR A 96 -24.34 0.00 -31.72
C THR A 96 -24.58 1.44 -32.24
N ARG A 97 -25.84 1.79 -32.60
CA ARG A 97 -26.24 3.12 -33.10
C ARG A 97 -26.74 3.99 -31.93
N GLY A 98 -26.28 5.23 -31.88
CA GLY A 98 -26.88 6.31 -31.09
C GLY A 98 -26.55 7.65 -31.76
N THR A 99 -27.58 8.40 -32.14
CA THR A 99 -27.47 9.69 -32.83
C THR A 99 -27.08 10.79 -31.85
N GLY A 100 -25.88 11.34 -32.01
CA GLY A 100 -25.43 12.54 -31.31
C GLY A 100 -24.14 13.09 -31.90
N VAL A 101 -24.17 14.30 -32.44
CA VAL A 101 -22.99 15.02 -32.95
C VAL A 101 -22.20 15.52 -31.74
N SER A 102 -21.10 14.86 -31.40
CA SER A 102 -20.17 15.31 -30.36
C SER A 102 -18.74 15.16 -30.84
N ALA A 103 -17.89 16.12 -30.47
CA ALA A 103 -16.47 16.15 -30.83
C ALA A 103 -15.73 14.85 -30.42
N PRO A 104 -14.66 14.47 -31.13
CA PRO A 104 -13.93 13.23 -30.87
C PRO A 104 -13.44 13.16 -29.41
N SER A 105 -13.62 12.00 -28.79
CA SER A 105 -13.24 11.72 -27.41
C SER A 105 -12.65 10.31 -27.29
N ILE A 106 -11.77 10.10 -26.32
CA ILE A 106 -11.24 8.77 -25.98
C ILE A 106 -11.96 8.26 -24.75
N THR A 107 -12.53 7.05 -24.83
CA THR A 107 -13.09 6.37 -23.65
C THR A 107 -12.12 5.32 -23.17
N HIS A 108 -11.73 5.37 -21.89
CA HIS A 108 -10.84 4.39 -21.28
C HIS A 108 -11.33 4.05 -19.87
N GLU A 109 -11.74 2.80 -19.66
CA GLU A 109 -12.18 2.26 -18.36
C GLU A 109 -13.23 3.17 -17.69
N GLY A 110 -14.28 3.52 -18.45
CA GLY A 110 -15.37 4.39 -18.01
C GLY A 110 -15.05 5.90 -17.98
N THR A 111 -13.80 6.31 -18.21
CA THR A 111 -13.43 7.74 -18.28
C THR A 111 -13.49 8.26 -19.71
N VAL A 112 -14.28 9.32 -19.95
CA VAL A 112 -14.39 9.98 -21.27
C VAL A 112 -13.48 11.22 -21.33
N LEU A 113 -12.52 11.19 -22.25
CA LEU A 113 -11.50 12.21 -22.45
C LEU A 113 -11.79 12.99 -23.75
N GLY A 114 -12.49 14.12 -23.63
CA GLY A 114 -12.70 15.06 -24.74
C GLY A 114 -11.58 16.10 -24.89
N SER A 115 -11.79 17.09 -25.77
CA SER A 115 -10.82 18.13 -26.14
C SER A 115 -10.16 18.86 -24.96
N LYS A 116 -10.96 19.22 -23.95
CA LYS A 116 -10.49 19.84 -22.70
C LYS A 116 -9.49 19.00 -21.90
N HIS A 117 -9.42 17.69 -22.16
CA HIS A 117 -8.55 16.73 -21.46
C HIS A 117 -7.29 16.36 -22.24
N ARG A 118 -6.95 17.06 -23.33
CA ARG A 118 -5.78 16.76 -24.20
C ARG A 118 -4.43 16.61 -23.50
N ARG A 119 -4.25 17.27 -22.34
CA ARG A 119 -3.01 17.20 -21.54
C ARG A 119 -3.02 16.06 -20.52
N ALA A 120 -4.13 15.34 -20.40
CA ALA A 120 -4.34 14.30 -19.40
C ALA A 120 -4.36 12.88 -19.98
N VAL A 121 -4.61 12.70 -21.27
CA VAL A 121 -4.82 11.38 -21.92
C VAL A 121 -3.74 10.36 -21.55
N MET A 122 -2.49 10.66 -21.88
CA MET A 122 -1.35 9.79 -21.59
C MET A 122 -1.21 9.45 -20.09
N ARG A 123 -1.46 10.43 -19.22
CA ARG A 123 -1.36 10.27 -17.76
C ARG A 123 -2.49 9.41 -17.22
N THR A 124 -3.71 9.61 -17.71
CA THR A 124 -4.90 8.85 -17.31
C THR A 124 -4.72 7.39 -17.67
N ILE A 125 -4.46 7.07 -18.94
CA ILE A 125 -4.32 5.69 -19.43
C ILE A 125 -3.21 4.95 -18.66
N ARG A 126 -2.02 5.58 -18.50
CA ARG A 126 -0.92 4.95 -17.74
C ARG A 126 -1.28 4.71 -16.28
N ASN A 127 -1.96 5.65 -15.63
CA ASN A 127 -2.34 5.48 -14.24
C ASN A 127 -3.33 4.33 -14.09
N THR A 128 -4.29 4.20 -15.00
CA THR A 128 -5.25 3.10 -15.01
C THR A 128 -4.56 1.75 -15.21
N LEU A 129 -3.68 1.61 -16.21
CA LEU A 129 -2.91 0.37 -16.41
C LEU A 129 -2.09 -0.01 -15.16
N ARG A 130 -1.42 0.96 -14.53
CA ARG A 130 -0.66 0.74 -13.29
C ARG A 130 -1.54 0.30 -12.12
N LEU A 131 -2.76 0.82 -12.03
CA LEU A 131 -3.72 0.42 -10.99
C LEU A 131 -4.20 -1.02 -11.23
N ASN A 132 -4.53 -1.38 -12.48
CA ASN A 132 -4.94 -2.74 -12.85
C ASN A 132 -3.84 -3.76 -12.53
N ARG A 133 -2.56 -3.42 -12.79
CA ARG A 133 -1.40 -4.22 -12.39
C ARG A 133 -1.31 -4.40 -10.88
N SER A 134 -1.50 -3.32 -10.12
CA SER A 134 -1.53 -3.40 -8.65
C SER A 134 -2.67 -4.27 -8.14
N ASP A 135 -3.86 -4.24 -8.75
CA ASP A 135 -4.97 -5.13 -8.38
C ASP A 135 -4.63 -6.59 -8.69
N ALA A 136 -4.04 -6.86 -9.85
CA ALA A 136 -3.56 -8.19 -10.21
C ALA A 136 -2.48 -8.71 -9.24
N LEU A 137 -1.60 -7.84 -8.74
CA LEU A 137 -0.64 -8.17 -7.69
C LEU A 137 -1.33 -8.50 -6.36
N ILE A 138 -2.23 -7.63 -5.90
CA ILE A 138 -2.97 -7.79 -4.65
C ILE A 138 -3.76 -9.11 -4.68
N ALA A 139 -4.36 -9.47 -5.81
CA ALA A 139 -5.09 -10.72 -5.97
C ALA A 139 -4.22 -11.98 -5.84
N LYS A 140 -2.87 -11.89 -5.94
CA LYS A 140 -2.01 -13.07 -5.85
C LYS A 140 -2.06 -13.70 -4.46
N PRO A 141 -2.24 -15.03 -4.35
CA PRO A 141 -2.49 -15.69 -3.06
C PRO A 141 -1.33 -15.60 -2.08
N ASP A 142 -0.08 -15.48 -2.56
CA ASP A 142 1.11 -15.37 -1.72
C ASP A 142 1.69 -13.95 -1.74
N GLN A 143 2.28 -13.53 -2.87
CA GLN A 143 2.95 -12.23 -3.00
C GLN A 143 2.03 -10.99 -2.87
N GLY A 144 0.71 -11.17 -2.92
CA GLY A 144 -0.27 -10.09 -2.79
C GLY A 144 -0.69 -9.78 -1.34
N ARG A 145 -0.39 -10.67 -0.38
CA ARG A 145 -0.90 -10.60 1.00
C ARG A 145 -0.52 -9.32 1.72
N ALA A 146 0.78 -9.01 1.77
CA ALA A 146 1.25 -7.79 2.43
C ALA A 146 0.99 -6.55 1.58
N VAL A 147 1.00 -6.69 0.24
CA VAL A 147 0.75 -5.58 -0.67
C VAL A 147 -0.64 -5.01 -0.51
N GLU A 148 -1.64 -5.85 -0.21
CA GLU A 148 -2.99 -5.39 0.14
C GLU A 148 -2.98 -4.45 1.36
N CYS A 149 -2.27 -4.81 2.42
CA CYS A 149 -2.10 -3.98 3.61
C CYS A 149 -1.40 -2.67 3.28
N VAL A 150 -0.34 -2.72 2.47
CA VAL A 150 0.42 -1.53 2.06
C VAL A 150 -0.46 -0.57 1.25
N ALA A 151 -1.29 -1.11 0.36
CA ALA A 151 -2.15 -0.34 -0.53
C ALA A 151 -3.26 0.43 0.20
N ALA A 152 -3.59 0.05 1.44
CA ALA A 152 -4.62 0.72 2.22
C ALA A 152 -4.24 2.15 2.63
N HIS A 153 -2.94 2.47 2.73
CA HIS A 153 -2.52 3.81 3.12
C HIS A 153 -1.15 4.23 2.51
N PRO A 154 -1.03 5.41 1.88
CA PRO A 154 0.21 5.84 1.19
C PRO A 154 1.47 5.95 2.07
N ALA A 155 1.31 6.14 3.39
CA ALA A 155 2.45 6.20 4.30
C ALA A 155 3.23 4.87 4.37
N SER A 156 2.56 3.74 4.11
CA SER A 156 3.14 2.40 4.10
C SER A 156 4.26 2.24 3.06
N SER A 157 4.31 3.13 2.06
CA SER A 157 5.29 3.09 0.98
C SER A 157 5.94 4.46 0.72
N HIS A 158 5.97 5.33 1.73
CA HIS A 158 6.51 6.69 1.59
C HIS A 158 7.96 6.72 1.08
N PHE A 159 8.77 5.73 1.48
CA PHE A 159 10.17 5.57 1.10
C PHE A 159 10.40 5.19 -0.36
N LEU A 160 9.35 4.83 -1.10
CA LEU A 160 9.47 4.50 -2.54
C LEU A 160 9.73 5.73 -3.40
N ALA A 161 9.17 6.88 -3.02
CA ALA A 161 9.34 8.12 -3.76
C ALA A 161 10.56 8.91 -3.26
N ASN A 162 10.68 9.05 -1.94
CA ASN A 162 11.76 9.77 -1.28
C ASN A 162 12.26 8.86 -0.16
N SER A 163 13.55 8.52 -0.12
CA SER A 163 14.16 7.58 0.85
C SER A 163 14.22 8.14 2.29
N ASP A 164 13.31 9.02 2.67
CA ASP A 164 13.25 9.64 3.99
C ASP A 164 13.08 8.57 5.07
N PHE A 165 13.80 8.72 6.18
CA PHE A 165 13.66 7.95 7.42
C PHE A 165 13.88 6.42 7.32
N THR A 166 14.12 5.88 6.13
CA THR A 166 14.32 4.45 5.89
C THR A 166 15.77 4.21 5.48
N ARG A 167 16.48 3.33 6.21
CA ARG A 167 17.87 2.98 5.85
C ARG A 167 17.88 2.22 4.54
N PHE A 168 18.95 2.33 3.78
CA PHE A 168 19.08 1.59 2.51
C PHE A 168 18.95 0.06 2.70
N ALA A 169 19.46 -0.48 3.82
CA ALA A 169 19.31 -1.89 4.15
C ALA A 169 17.84 -2.30 4.42
N ASP A 170 17.06 -1.42 5.04
CA ASP A 170 15.64 -1.63 5.34
C ASP A 170 14.82 -1.59 4.05
N TRP A 171 15.13 -0.63 3.17
CA TRP A 171 14.56 -0.52 1.83
C TRP A 171 14.83 -1.77 0.99
N ARG A 172 16.06 -2.28 0.97
CA ARG A 172 16.39 -3.53 0.23
C ARG A 172 15.64 -4.75 0.79
N PHE A 173 15.49 -4.81 2.10
CA PHE A 173 14.77 -5.89 2.77
C PHE A 173 13.27 -5.88 2.46
N VAL A 174 12.63 -4.72 2.59
CA VAL A 174 11.17 -4.62 2.62
C VAL A 174 10.51 -5.03 1.30
N HIS A 175 11.17 -4.79 0.15
CA HIS A 175 10.69 -5.21 -1.16
C HIS A 175 10.50 -6.72 -1.25
N ARG A 176 11.52 -7.48 -0.85
CA ARG A 176 11.51 -8.94 -0.90
C ARG A 176 10.59 -9.52 0.19
N ALA A 177 10.58 -8.90 1.38
CA ALA A 177 9.75 -9.30 2.49
C ALA A 177 8.25 -9.19 2.19
N ARG A 178 7.80 -8.08 1.57
CA ARG A 178 6.39 -7.86 1.21
C ARG A 178 5.86 -8.82 0.15
N LEU A 179 6.75 -9.37 -0.67
CA LEU A 179 6.39 -10.41 -1.64
C LEU A 179 6.51 -11.82 -1.03
N ASN A 180 6.88 -11.95 0.25
CA ASN A 180 7.15 -13.23 0.92
C ASN A 180 8.28 -14.05 0.25
N LEU A 181 9.27 -13.37 -0.35
CA LEU A 181 10.32 -14.02 -1.15
C LEU A 181 11.65 -14.15 -0.43
N VAL A 182 11.72 -13.83 0.87
CA VAL A 182 12.97 -13.95 1.64
C VAL A 182 13.37 -15.42 1.82
N PRO A 183 14.68 -15.73 1.86
CA PRO A 183 15.21 -17.10 1.94
C PRO A 183 15.01 -17.71 3.34
N LEU A 184 13.83 -18.25 3.57
CA LEU A 184 13.45 -19.00 4.75
C LEU A 184 13.10 -20.44 4.38
N ASN A 185 13.26 -21.38 5.30
CA ASN A 185 13.02 -22.80 5.05
C ASN A 185 11.55 -23.06 4.67
N GLY A 186 10.62 -22.23 5.15
CA GLY A 186 9.20 -22.34 4.85
C GLY A 186 8.75 -21.67 3.54
N SER A 187 9.59 -20.85 2.87
CA SER A 187 9.16 -20.01 1.74
C SER A 187 9.18 -20.69 0.37
N SER A 188 9.71 -21.91 0.25
CA SER A 188 9.70 -22.65 -1.02
C SER A 188 8.87 -23.93 -0.90
N SER A 189 7.84 -24.06 -1.74
CA SER A 189 7.12 -25.33 -1.93
C SER A 189 7.90 -26.36 -2.75
N TRP A 190 8.94 -25.92 -3.47
CA TRP A 190 9.70 -26.74 -4.43
C TRP A 190 11.05 -27.23 -3.90
N ARG A 191 11.60 -26.60 -2.87
CA ARG A 191 12.84 -27.08 -2.24
C ARG A 191 12.52 -28.26 -1.33
N ALA A 192 13.08 -29.43 -1.66
CA ALA A 192 13.18 -30.53 -0.73
C ALA A 192 14.12 -30.13 0.42
N GLY A 193 13.67 -30.23 1.67
CA GLY A 193 14.48 -29.85 2.84
C GLY A 193 13.66 -29.70 4.12
N ASP A 194 14.37 -29.56 5.24
CA ASP A 194 13.73 -29.29 6.55
C ASP A 194 13.03 -27.93 6.52
N ARG A 195 11.72 -27.93 6.76
CA ARG A 195 10.89 -26.71 6.78
C ARG A 195 10.87 -26.03 8.13
N ARG A 196 11.39 -26.68 9.17
CA ARG A 196 11.39 -26.16 10.52
C ARG A 196 12.25 -24.92 10.64
N CYS A 197 11.90 -24.09 11.62
CA CYS A 197 12.66 -22.91 12.00
C CYS A 197 14.07 -23.30 12.42
N ARG A 198 15.08 -22.75 11.73
CA ARG A 198 16.50 -23.06 11.97
C ARG A 198 17.01 -22.60 13.35
N ARG A 199 16.20 -21.85 14.10
CA ARG A 199 16.57 -21.25 15.39
C ARG A 199 15.80 -21.84 16.56
N CYS A 200 14.51 -22.11 16.41
CA CYS A 200 13.67 -22.59 17.51
C CYS A 200 12.96 -23.92 17.23
N GLY A 201 13.13 -24.51 16.05
CA GLY A 201 12.54 -25.82 15.70
C GLY A 201 11.05 -25.81 15.37
N TYR A 202 10.37 -24.65 15.39
CA TYR A 202 8.96 -24.53 15.00
C TYR A 202 8.68 -25.12 13.61
N ASN A 203 7.52 -25.74 13.42
CA ASN A 203 7.19 -26.60 12.27
C ASN A 203 7.38 -25.96 10.88
N THR A 204 7.24 -24.64 10.77
CA THR A 204 7.45 -23.95 9.49
C THR A 204 8.13 -22.60 9.70
N GLU A 205 9.31 -22.43 9.13
CA GLU A 205 10.03 -21.16 9.10
C GLU A 205 9.42 -20.19 8.08
N SER A 206 8.23 -19.67 8.38
CA SER A 206 7.63 -18.59 7.59
C SER A 206 8.20 -17.23 7.99
N LEU A 207 8.02 -16.22 7.14
CA LEU A 207 8.37 -14.85 7.51
C LEU A 207 7.56 -14.39 8.72
N SER A 208 6.25 -14.68 8.77
CA SER A 208 5.39 -14.36 9.92
C SER A 208 5.90 -14.98 11.21
N HIS A 209 6.37 -16.23 11.16
CA HIS A 209 6.98 -16.86 12.31
C HIS A 209 8.22 -16.09 12.76
N VAL A 210 9.15 -15.79 11.84
CA VAL A 210 10.40 -15.11 12.18
C VAL A 210 10.19 -13.71 12.73
N VAL A 211 9.31 -12.90 12.14
CA VAL A 211 9.18 -11.48 12.53
C VAL A 211 8.16 -11.21 13.63
N ASP A 212 7.25 -12.15 13.95
CA ASP A 212 6.19 -11.92 14.93
C ASP A 212 5.98 -13.04 15.97
N HIS A 213 6.45 -14.28 15.74
CA HIS A 213 6.06 -15.42 16.59
C HIS A 213 7.21 -16.30 17.09
N CYS A 214 8.44 -16.06 16.66
CA CYS A 214 9.59 -16.83 17.12
C CYS A 214 10.01 -16.35 18.51
N MET A 215 9.79 -17.18 19.52
CA MET A 215 10.06 -16.85 20.94
C MET A 215 11.50 -16.40 21.22
N ARG A 216 12.45 -16.72 20.34
CA ARG A 216 13.84 -16.26 20.44
C ARG A 216 13.96 -14.72 20.34
N TYR A 217 13.02 -14.06 19.67
CA TYR A 217 13.09 -12.62 19.38
C TYR A 217 12.05 -11.79 20.15
N THR A 218 11.42 -12.35 21.18
CA THR A 218 10.40 -11.65 21.98
C THR A 218 10.86 -10.27 22.48
N ALA A 219 12.12 -10.14 22.90
CA ALA A 219 12.68 -8.86 23.31
C ALA A 219 12.74 -7.83 22.16
N LEU A 220 13.06 -8.26 20.93
CA LEU A 220 13.05 -7.40 19.74
C LEU A 220 11.61 -7.04 19.32
N TYR A 221 10.65 -7.96 19.46
CA TYR A 221 9.23 -7.67 19.23
C TYR A 221 8.73 -6.58 20.18
N MET A 222 9.11 -6.70 21.47
CA MET A 222 8.79 -5.71 22.49
C MET A 222 9.45 -4.36 22.20
N ALA A 223 10.72 -4.35 21.79
CA ALA A 223 11.42 -3.10 21.44
C ALA A 223 10.78 -2.40 20.23
N ARG A 224 10.39 -3.16 19.19
CA ARG A 224 9.66 -2.65 18.02
C ARG A 224 8.33 -2.02 18.43
N HIS A 225 7.57 -2.71 19.27
CA HIS A 225 6.32 -2.24 19.83
C HIS A 225 6.51 -0.94 20.63
N ASN A 226 7.46 -0.93 21.57
CA ASN A 226 7.72 0.20 22.45
C ASN A 226 8.21 1.43 21.71
N ALA A 227 8.88 1.27 20.56
CA ALA A 227 9.25 2.40 19.70
C ALA A 227 8.01 3.15 19.20
N ILE A 228 6.93 2.44 18.86
CA ILE A 228 5.66 3.06 18.43
C ILE A 228 4.97 3.71 19.63
N VAL A 229 4.88 3.02 20.77
CA VAL A 229 4.31 3.57 22.02
C VAL A 229 5.01 4.87 22.41
N ALA A 230 6.34 4.90 22.37
CA ALA A 230 7.13 6.09 22.69
C ALA A 230 6.82 7.27 21.77
N ARG A 231 6.51 7.03 20.48
CA ARG A 231 6.07 8.08 19.55
C ARG A 231 4.70 8.63 19.91
N ILE A 232 3.76 7.75 20.27
CA ILE A 232 2.42 8.16 20.71
C ILE A 232 2.52 8.99 21.99
N ARG A 233 3.28 8.50 22.99
CA ARG A 233 3.53 9.22 24.24
C ARG A 233 4.16 10.60 24.00
N LYS A 234 5.17 10.67 23.14
CA LYS A 234 5.82 11.94 22.77
C LYS A 234 4.87 12.90 22.08
N ALA A 235 3.97 12.40 21.21
CA ALA A 235 2.97 13.23 20.55
C ALA A 235 1.91 13.75 21.54
N ALA A 236 1.62 12.99 22.59
CA ALA A 236 0.64 13.32 23.62
C ALA A 236 1.15 14.29 24.69
N SER A 237 2.47 14.36 24.92
CA SER A 237 3.08 14.92 26.14
C SER A 237 2.71 16.36 26.52
N THR A 238 2.28 17.19 25.57
CA THR A 238 1.91 18.60 25.82
C THR A 238 0.40 18.87 25.78
N LYS A 239 -0.40 17.89 25.38
CA LYS A 239 -1.84 18.06 25.08
C LYS A 239 -2.75 17.11 25.84
N PHE A 240 -2.18 16.10 26.47
CA PHE A 240 -2.90 15.05 27.18
C PHE A 240 -2.33 14.89 28.58
N GLU A 241 -3.22 14.57 29.51
CA GLU A 241 -2.88 14.01 30.81
C GLU A 241 -2.65 12.51 30.62
N VAL A 242 -1.52 11.99 31.10
CA VAL A 242 -1.22 10.55 31.07
C VAL A 242 -1.74 9.93 32.36
N LEU A 243 -2.88 9.24 32.29
CA LEU A 243 -3.50 8.57 33.44
C LEU A 243 -2.78 7.27 33.80
N SER A 244 -2.22 6.58 32.81
CA SER A 244 -1.46 5.35 33.00
C SER A 244 -0.50 5.15 31.83
N ASP A 245 0.66 4.57 32.14
CA ASP A 245 1.69 4.16 31.18
C ASP A 245 2.16 2.75 31.53
N ASN A 246 1.67 1.78 30.76
CA ASN A 246 2.00 0.37 30.92
C ASN A 246 1.85 -0.10 32.39
N GLN A 247 0.74 0.26 33.04
CA GLN A 247 0.40 -0.13 34.41
C GLN A 247 -0.88 -0.96 34.45
N VAL A 248 -0.99 -1.79 35.49
CA VAL A 248 -2.19 -2.60 35.75
C VAL A 248 -3.35 -1.67 36.14
N LEU A 249 -4.51 -1.87 35.50
CA LEU A 249 -5.72 -1.08 35.67
C LEU A 249 -6.97 -1.95 35.68
N GLY A 250 -8.00 -1.42 36.33
CA GLY A 250 -9.33 -2.02 36.40
C GLY A 250 -9.38 -3.31 37.19
N ASN A 251 -10.58 -3.84 37.33
CA ASN A 251 -10.83 -5.02 38.17
C ASN A 251 -10.25 -6.30 37.57
N GLN A 252 -10.08 -6.32 36.25
CA GLN A 252 -9.50 -7.45 35.51
C GLN A 252 -7.96 -7.46 35.50
N GLY A 253 -7.31 -6.46 36.12
CA GLY A 253 -5.84 -6.38 36.14
C GLY A 253 -5.22 -6.23 34.75
N LEU A 254 -5.91 -5.54 33.83
CA LEU A 254 -5.46 -5.34 32.47
C LEU A 254 -4.35 -4.29 32.40
N ARG A 255 -3.48 -4.39 31.39
CA ARG A 255 -2.33 -3.51 31.22
C ARG A 255 -2.30 -2.93 29.80
N PRO A 256 -3.08 -1.87 29.52
CA PRO A 256 -2.95 -1.14 28.26
C PRO A 256 -1.62 -0.38 28.20
N ASP A 257 -1.14 -0.07 27.00
CA ASP A 257 0.12 0.64 26.83
C ASP A 257 0.07 2.07 27.34
N LEU A 258 -1.00 2.80 27.00
CA LEU A 258 -1.22 4.18 27.43
C LEU A 258 -2.70 4.43 27.71
N VAL A 259 -2.99 5.16 28.78
CA VAL A 259 -4.32 5.77 28.99
C VAL A 259 -4.16 7.28 29.02
N LEU A 260 -4.74 7.94 28.02
CA LEU A 260 -4.55 9.37 27.77
C LEU A 260 -5.87 10.11 27.92
N LYS A 261 -5.89 11.19 28.71
CA LYS A 261 -7.05 12.05 28.90
C LYS A 261 -6.86 13.42 28.24
N LYS A 262 -7.90 13.89 27.56
CA LYS A 262 -7.96 15.22 26.93
C LYS A 262 -9.35 15.82 27.07
N GLY A 263 -9.49 16.76 28.00
CA GLY A 263 -10.79 17.31 28.38
C GLY A 263 -11.73 16.19 28.86
N PRO A 264 -12.96 16.07 28.32
CA PRO A 264 -13.93 15.05 28.71
C PRO A 264 -13.72 13.68 28.03
N ASN A 265 -12.60 13.48 27.33
CA ASN A 265 -12.34 12.26 26.57
C ASN A 265 -11.13 11.50 27.13
N ILE A 266 -11.27 10.19 27.25
CA ILE A 266 -10.20 9.25 27.61
C ILE A 266 -9.97 8.27 26.46
N TYR A 267 -8.70 8.00 26.16
CA TYR A 267 -8.25 7.10 25.12
C TYR A 267 -7.41 6.00 25.76
N ILE A 268 -7.91 4.76 25.72
CA ILE A 268 -7.16 3.56 26.10
C ILE A 268 -6.43 3.09 24.84
N VAL A 269 -5.18 3.47 24.70
CA VAL A 269 -4.36 3.19 23.52
C VAL A 269 -3.54 1.93 23.75
N ASP A 270 -3.64 1.01 22.81
CA ASP A 270 -2.90 -0.24 22.86
C ASP A 270 -2.38 -0.56 21.46
N VAL A 271 -1.05 -0.59 21.34
CA VAL A 271 -0.34 -0.82 20.09
C VAL A 271 -0.39 -2.31 19.76
N THR A 272 -0.53 -2.61 18.47
CA THR A 272 -0.42 -3.97 17.98
C THR A 272 0.32 -4.00 16.66
N VAL A 273 1.22 -4.97 16.52
CA VAL A 273 2.07 -5.15 15.34
C VAL A 273 1.81 -6.53 14.74
N PRO A 274 0.67 -6.74 14.06
CA PRO A 274 0.36 -8.00 13.40
C PRO A 274 1.19 -8.18 12.12
N PHE A 275 1.34 -9.42 11.67
CA PHE A 275 1.93 -9.69 10.37
C PHE A 275 1.05 -9.17 9.24
N ASP A 276 1.65 -8.59 8.20
CA ASP A 276 0.97 -8.05 7.01
C ASP A 276 0.41 -9.19 6.14
N ASN A 277 -0.66 -9.83 6.60
CA ASN A 277 -1.33 -10.92 5.91
C ASN A 277 -2.79 -10.55 5.65
N ARG A 278 -3.01 -9.79 4.58
CA ARG A 278 -4.31 -9.24 4.20
C ARG A 278 -4.86 -8.26 5.23
N LEU A 279 -5.78 -7.41 4.81
CA LEU A 279 -6.42 -6.43 5.71
C LEU A 279 -7.21 -7.09 6.84
N GLU A 280 -7.66 -8.34 6.64
CA GLU A 280 -8.38 -9.09 7.67
C GLU A 280 -7.54 -9.31 8.93
N SER A 281 -6.22 -9.52 8.79
CA SER A 281 -5.32 -9.65 9.95
C SER A 281 -5.33 -8.40 10.84
N PHE A 282 -5.44 -7.21 10.26
CA PHE A 282 -5.48 -5.94 11.00
C PHE A 282 -6.83 -5.76 11.68
N LYS A 283 -7.93 -6.10 11.00
CA LYS A 283 -9.27 -6.07 11.59
C LYS A 283 -9.39 -7.00 12.78
N VAL A 284 -8.93 -8.25 12.65
CA VAL A 284 -8.94 -9.24 13.74
C VAL A 284 -8.09 -8.74 14.92
N ALA A 285 -6.88 -8.23 14.67
CA ALA A 285 -6.04 -7.68 15.72
C ALA A 285 -6.69 -6.48 16.43
N ALA A 286 -7.27 -5.54 15.68
CA ALA A 286 -7.94 -4.37 16.23
C ALA A 286 -9.19 -4.74 17.05
N ASN A 287 -10.03 -5.62 16.52
CA ASN A 287 -11.24 -6.09 17.22
C ASN A 287 -10.89 -6.89 18.48
N GLY A 288 -9.83 -7.71 18.43
CA GLY A 288 -9.34 -8.43 19.60
C GLY A 288 -8.96 -7.48 20.75
N LYS A 289 -8.29 -6.37 20.45
CA LYS A 289 -7.95 -5.34 21.45
C LYS A 289 -9.18 -4.58 21.95
N LYS A 290 -10.12 -4.20 21.06
CA LYS A 290 -11.39 -3.57 21.47
C LYS A 290 -12.16 -4.45 22.45
N ASN A 291 -12.35 -5.73 22.10
CA ASN A 291 -13.05 -6.69 22.95
C ASN A 291 -12.32 -6.88 24.28
N LYS A 292 -10.99 -6.98 24.27
CA LYS A 292 -10.17 -7.15 25.49
C LYS A 292 -10.37 -6.00 26.48
N TYR A 293 -10.42 -4.76 26.01
CA TYR A 293 -10.44 -3.57 26.87
C TYR A 293 -11.83 -2.94 27.04
N GLU A 294 -12.90 -3.55 26.53
CA GLU A 294 -14.25 -2.95 26.58
C GLU A 294 -14.75 -2.77 28.01
N GLN A 295 -14.52 -3.75 28.90
CA GLN A 295 -14.90 -3.60 30.30
C GLN A 295 -14.07 -2.49 30.99
N LEU A 296 -12.75 -2.47 30.78
CA LEU A 296 -11.89 -1.41 31.30
C LEU A 296 -12.30 -0.03 30.79
N ARG A 297 -12.75 0.07 29.53
CA ARG A 297 -13.29 1.31 28.95
C ARG A 297 -14.48 1.83 29.75
N ALA A 298 -15.42 0.96 30.11
CA ALA A 298 -16.57 1.34 30.94
C ALA A 298 -16.12 1.77 32.36
N GLU A 299 -15.27 0.97 33.01
CA GLU A 299 -14.75 1.28 34.36
C GLU A 299 -14.05 2.65 34.43
N VAL A 300 -13.18 2.94 33.45
CA VAL A 300 -12.45 4.22 33.37
C VAL A 300 -13.37 5.38 33.01
N ALA A 301 -14.41 5.15 32.19
CA ALA A 301 -15.40 6.18 31.88
C ALA A 301 -16.16 6.60 33.15
N ASP A 302 -16.64 5.63 33.93
CA ASP A 302 -17.41 5.86 35.14
C ASP A 302 -16.56 6.51 36.24
N GLN A 303 -15.34 5.99 36.47
CA GLN A 303 -14.42 6.52 37.48
C GLN A 303 -14.07 7.99 37.27
N HIS A 304 -13.95 8.42 36.01
CA HIS A 304 -13.52 9.78 35.67
C HIS A 304 -14.68 10.69 35.22
N GLY A 305 -15.92 10.20 35.16
CA GLY A 305 -17.06 10.94 34.61
C GLY A 305 -16.80 11.45 33.18
N CYS A 306 -16.09 10.66 32.36
CA CYS A 306 -15.61 11.04 31.03
C CYS A 306 -16.04 10.01 29.97
N THR A 307 -16.00 10.39 28.70
CA THR A 307 -16.19 9.45 27.59
C THR A 307 -14.88 8.71 27.31
N ALA A 308 -14.85 7.38 27.50
CA ALA A 308 -13.67 6.57 27.18
C ALA A 308 -13.83 5.79 25.85
N THR A 309 -12.74 5.68 25.09
CA THR A 309 -12.65 4.93 23.82
C THR A 309 -11.42 4.03 23.80
N VAL A 310 -11.57 2.78 23.35
CA VAL A 310 -10.43 1.89 23.07
C VAL A 310 -9.85 2.21 21.69
N VAL A 311 -8.55 2.46 21.64
CA VAL A 311 -7.79 2.79 20.44
C VAL A 311 -6.77 1.70 20.15
N PRO A 312 -7.14 0.66 19.36
CA PRO A 312 -6.15 -0.26 18.83
C PRO A 312 -5.28 0.46 17.80
N PHE A 313 -4.01 0.67 18.10
CA PHE A 313 -3.08 1.36 17.21
C PHE A 313 -2.27 0.35 16.40
N VAL A 314 -2.67 0.11 15.16
CA VAL A 314 -2.18 -1.00 14.33
C VAL A 314 -1.12 -0.55 13.33
N VAL A 315 0.07 -1.15 13.37
CA VAL A 315 1.08 -1.02 12.31
C VAL A 315 1.57 -2.41 11.96
N GLY A 316 1.48 -2.82 10.69
CA GLY A 316 1.94 -4.13 10.25
C GLY A 316 3.44 -4.32 10.42
N ALA A 317 3.88 -5.54 10.76
CA ALA A 317 5.29 -5.90 10.93
C ALA A 317 6.18 -5.57 9.72
N LEU A 318 5.64 -5.51 8.50
CA LEU A 318 6.33 -5.12 7.26
C LEU A 318 6.07 -3.66 6.87
N GLY A 319 5.58 -2.85 7.82
CA GLY A 319 5.43 -1.41 7.71
C GLY A 319 4.16 -0.95 7.00
N SER A 320 3.06 -1.70 7.07
CA SER A 320 1.76 -1.18 6.61
C SER A 320 1.06 -0.38 7.71
N TRP A 321 0.60 0.81 7.36
CA TRP A 321 -0.18 1.67 8.24
C TRP A 321 -1.67 1.34 8.13
N ASP A 322 -2.33 1.07 9.26
CA ASP A 322 -3.78 0.94 9.28
C ASP A 322 -4.48 2.31 9.31
N HIS A 323 -5.46 2.49 8.42
CA HIS A 323 -6.28 3.70 8.36
C HIS A 323 -7.18 3.87 9.59
N GLY A 324 -7.45 2.81 10.35
CA GLY A 324 -8.15 2.85 11.63
C GLY A 324 -7.44 3.70 12.70
N ASN A 325 -6.14 3.98 12.53
CA ASN A 325 -5.38 4.87 13.41
C ASN A 325 -5.72 6.37 13.17
N ASP A 326 -6.16 6.74 11.97
CA ASP A 326 -6.26 8.14 11.54
C ASP A 326 -7.27 8.99 12.35
N PRO A 327 -8.43 8.47 12.79
CA PRO A 327 -9.31 9.18 13.71
C PRO A 327 -8.58 9.61 14.99
N PHE A 328 -7.80 8.73 15.61
CA PHE A 328 -7.03 9.07 16.81
C PHE A 328 -5.88 10.04 16.49
N MET A 329 -5.18 9.84 15.37
CA MET A 329 -4.10 10.75 14.94
C MET A 329 -4.55 12.20 14.82
N ARG A 330 -5.79 12.45 14.35
CA ARG A 330 -6.39 13.80 14.25
C ARG A 330 -6.57 14.46 15.62
N VAL A 331 -6.80 13.68 16.67
CA VAL A 331 -6.92 14.18 18.04
C VAL A 331 -5.54 14.33 18.70
N LEU A 332 -4.66 13.38 18.44
CA LEU A 332 -3.33 13.27 19.04
C LEU A 332 -2.43 14.44 18.63
N CYS A 333 -2.39 14.80 17.34
CA CYS A 333 -1.38 15.73 16.83
C CYS A 333 -1.87 16.58 15.64
N SER A 334 -1.04 17.53 15.21
CA SER A 334 -1.35 18.36 14.03
C SER A 334 -1.27 17.52 12.75
N ARG A 335 -1.94 17.98 11.68
CA ARG A 335 -1.91 17.30 10.37
C ARG A 335 -0.50 17.12 9.82
N SER A 336 0.36 18.14 9.97
CA SER A 336 1.77 18.07 9.53
C SER A 336 2.56 17.04 10.33
N TYR A 337 2.40 17.02 11.66
CA TYR A 337 3.07 16.03 12.50
C TYR A 337 2.54 14.61 12.25
N ALA A 338 1.24 14.44 12.00
CA ALA A 338 0.66 13.15 11.66
C ALA A 338 1.29 12.54 10.40
N VAL A 339 1.58 13.35 9.37
CA VAL A 339 2.29 12.89 8.16
C VAL A 339 3.68 12.36 8.52
N LEU A 340 4.44 13.11 9.33
CA LEU A 340 5.77 12.71 9.78
C LEU A 340 5.73 11.44 10.64
N MET A 341 4.86 11.42 11.66
CA MET A 341 4.73 10.32 12.61
C MET A 341 4.36 9.02 11.90
N ARG A 342 3.46 9.05 10.91
CA ARG A 342 3.16 7.87 10.07
C ARG A 342 4.39 7.31 9.37
N LYS A 343 5.20 8.17 8.72
CA LYS A 343 6.44 7.75 8.05
C LYS A 343 7.42 7.12 9.05
N LEU A 344 7.55 7.72 10.22
CA LEU A 344 8.47 7.27 11.26
C LEU A 344 8.04 5.93 11.88
N CYS A 345 6.76 5.74 12.22
CA CYS A 345 6.26 4.45 12.72
C CYS A 345 6.45 3.33 11.69
N VAL A 346 6.16 3.60 10.41
CA VAL A 346 6.39 2.65 9.32
C VAL A 346 7.87 2.29 9.21
N SER A 347 8.76 3.29 9.18
CA SER A 347 10.20 3.06 9.02
C SER A 347 10.83 2.31 10.19
N ASP A 348 10.47 2.67 11.43
CA ASP A 348 10.93 1.96 12.62
C ASP A 348 10.53 0.49 12.58
N THR A 349 9.26 0.23 12.26
CA THR A 349 8.72 -1.13 12.21
C THR A 349 9.45 -1.98 11.18
N VAL A 350 9.68 -1.44 9.98
CA VAL A 350 10.48 -2.11 8.93
C VAL A 350 11.92 -2.35 9.42
N GLY A 351 12.55 -1.36 10.04
CA GLY A 351 13.92 -1.47 10.53
C GLY A 351 14.09 -2.55 11.60
N PHE A 352 13.17 -2.63 12.57
CA PHE A 352 13.18 -3.71 13.57
C PHE A 352 12.93 -5.07 12.93
N SER A 353 11.96 -5.20 12.02
CA SER A 353 11.68 -6.46 11.33
C SER A 353 12.84 -6.92 10.45
N ARG A 354 13.55 -5.99 9.81
CA ARG A 354 14.79 -6.26 9.08
C ARG A 354 15.86 -6.80 10.03
N ASP A 355 16.04 -6.16 11.18
CA ASP A 355 17.09 -6.56 12.13
C ASP A 355 16.80 -7.91 12.78
N ILE A 356 15.53 -8.20 13.13
CA ILE A 356 15.09 -9.54 13.53
C ILE A 356 15.39 -10.56 12.44
N TYR A 357 15.02 -10.27 11.20
CA TYR A 357 15.25 -11.16 10.07
C TYR A 357 16.76 -11.42 9.85
N ILE A 358 17.61 -10.40 9.88
CA ILE A 358 19.06 -10.58 9.67
C ILE A 358 19.70 -11.32 10.84
N GLU A 359 19.32 -11.03 12.08
CA GLU A 359 19.76 -11.82 13.25
C GLU A 359 19.33 -13.28 13.11
N HIS A 360 18.13 -13.53 12.58
CA HIS A 360 17.64 -14.87 12.32
C HIS A 360 18.44 -15.62 11.27
N ILE A 361 18.78 -14.97 10.15
CA ILE A 361 19.58 -15.59 9.10
C ILE A 361 21.02 -15.81 9.58
N THR A 362 21.66 -14.80 10.17
CA THR A 362 23.10 -14.80 10.45
C THR A 362 23.46 -15.41 11.80
N GLY A 363 22.57 -15.29 12.79
CA GLY A 363 22.85 -15.61 14.18
C GLY A 363 23.55 -14.47 14.93
N THR A 364 23.86 -13.37 14.23
CA THR A 364 24.59 -12.22 14.76
C THR A 364 23.60 -11.15 15.20
N ARG A 365 23.72 -10.73 16.46
CA ARG A 365 22.87 -9.70 17.06
C ARG A 365 22.94 -8.39 16.27
N GLN A 366 21.78 -7.84 15.89
CA GLN A 366 21.71 -6.62 15.07
C GLN A 366 21.48 -5.34 15.90
N ARG A 367 20.85 -5.46 17.08
CA ARG A 367 20.60 -4.35 17.99
C ARG A 367 20.98 -4.69 19.41
N VAL A 368 21.64 -3.75 20.08
CA VAL A 368 21.68 -3.70 21.55
C VAL A 368 20.34 -3.12 21.99
N LEU A 369 19.66 -3.83 22.88
CA LEU A 369 18.32 -3.50 23.35
C LEU A 369 18.37 -2.71 24.65
#